data_AF-A0A661NKX9-F1
#
_entry.id   AF-A0A661NKX9-F1
#
_cell.length_a   1.000
_cell.length_b   1.000
_cell.length_c   1.000
_cell.angle_alpha   90.00
_cell.angle_beta   90.00
_cell.angle_gamma   90.00
#
_symmetry.space_group_name_H-M   'P 1'
#
loop_
_entity.id
_entity.type
_entity.pdbx_description
1 polymer ?
#
loop_
_entity_poly.entity_id
_entity_poly.type
_entity_poly.pdbx_seq_one_letter_code
_entity_poly.pdbx_strand_id
1 'polypeptide(L)'
;MVTMNPADRLEKLRIGDIMIPIDDYPRIGPQTTLREAMLALERAQLEVDGRKSLPRVLLVMDGAGKLLGTVRRRDIMRGLEPRHLVAQPLNYRKKLFDVSVDPNLAELSHDKTVNGIREQAGRQVREVMRPIEVAIETRDHIIKGIYEMVGYGLTLLPVLEA
;
A
#
# COMPACT_ATOMS: atom_id res chain seq x y z
N MET A 1 -9.76 28.54 26.64
CA MET A 1 -9.70 28.28 25.18
C MET A 1 -11.10 27.92 24.72
N VAL A 2 -11.73 28.75 23.89
CA VAL A 2 -13.01 28.42 23.28
C VAL A 2 -12.76 27.31 22.26
N THR A 3 -13.35 26.14 22.48
CA THR A 3 -13.30 25.04 21.50
C THR A 3 -14.04 25.47 20.25
N MET A 4 -13.30 25.60 19.14
CA MET A 4 -13.84 25.97 17.84
C MET A 4 -14.85 24.92 17.36
N ASN A 5 -15.96 25.35 16.77
CA ASN A 5 -16.93 24.46 16.15
C ASN A 5 -16.23 23.60 15.07
N PRO A 6 -16.44 22.26 15.04
CA PRO A 6 -15.86 21.40 14.03
C PRO A 6 -16.11 21.83 12.58
N ALA A 7 -17.26 22.47 12.30
CA ALA A 7 -17.58 22.98 10.96
C ALA A 7 -16.67 24.16 10.57
N ASP A 8 -16.53 25.16 11.45
CA ASP A 8 -15.65 26.33 11.25
C ASP A 8 -14.18 25.93 11.08
N ARG A 9 -13.78 24.77 11.64
CA ARG A 9 -12.44 24.19 11.43
C ARG A 9 -12.24 23.77 9.99
N LEU A 10 -13.21 23.10 9.37
CA LEU A 10 -13.09 22.62 7.99
C LEU A 10 -12.95 23.77 6.99
N GLU A 11 -13.54 24.94 7.26
CA GLU A 11 -13.48 26.12 6.39
C GLU A 11 -12.11 26.81 6.34
N LYS A 12 -11.23 26.51 7.31
CA LYS A 12 -9.90 27.12 7.40
C LYS A 12 -8.77 26.11 7.29
N LEU A 13 -9.10 24.82 7.33
CA LEU A 13 -8.13 23.73 7.41
C LEU A 13 -7.31 23.64 6.11
N ARG A 14 -5.99 23.74 6.26
CA ARG A 14 -5.03 23.51 5.18
C ARG A 14 -4.52 22.08 5.23
N ILE A 15 -4.04 21.59 4.10
CA ILE A 15 -3.46 20.24 4.03
C ILE A 15 -2.28 20.09 4.98
N GLY A 16 -1.42 21.12 5.08
CA GLY A 16 -0.28 21.14 6.00
C GLY A 16 -0.65 20.96 7.47
N ASP A 17 -1.88 21.32 7.87
CA ASP A 17 -2.35 21.20 9.25
C ASP A 17 -2.70 19.75 9.65
N ILE A 18 -2.86 18.85 8.68
CA ILE A 18 -3.28 17.45 8.90
C ILE A 18 -2.38 16.43 8.21
N MET A 19 -1.39 16.88 7.44
CA MET A 19 -0.44 15.98 6.81
C MET A 19 0.41 15.29 7.88
N ILE A 20 0.89 14.11 7.53
CA ILE A 20 1.89 13.41 8.34
C ILE A 20 3.23 13.60 7.63
N PRO A 21 4.30 14.01 8.33
CA PRO A 21 5.64 14.13 7.78
C PRO A 21 6.06 12.85 7.04
N ILE A 22 6.74 13.03 5.91
CA ILE A 22 7.18 11.89 5.10
C ILE A 22 8.21 11.02 5.84
N ASP A 23 8.93 11.58 6.82
CA ASP A 23 9.88 10.87 7.69
C ASP A 23 9.21 9.90 8.66
N ASP A 24 7.94 10.12 8.97
CA ASP A 24 7.19 9.22 9.86
C ASP A 24 6.65 8.00 9.10
N TYR A 25 6.61 8.05 7.77
CA TYR A 25 6.15 6.92 6.95
C TYR A 25 7.26 5.90 6.67
N PRO A 26 6.93 4.60 6.67
CA PRO A 26 7.88 3.56 6.29
C PRO A 26 8.23 3.64 4.80
N ARG A 27 9.52 3.47 4.49
CA ARG A 27 10.11 3.66 3.16
C ARG A 27 10.85 2.41 2.71
N ILE A 28 10.82 2.15 1.41
CA ILE A 28 11.57 1.08 0.76
C ILE A 28 12.07 1.54 -0.61
N GLY A 29 13.03 0.82 -1.17
CA GLY A 29 13.56 1.08 -2.51
C GLY A 29 12.74 0.39 -3.61
N PRO A 30 12.85 0.83 -4.88
CA PRO A 30 12.16 0.19 -6.01
C PRO A 30 12.61 -1.26 -6.25
N GLN A 31 13.84 -1.60 -5.85
CA GLN A 31 14.42 -2.93 -5.99
C GLN A 31 14.13 -3.86 -4.79
N THR A 32 13.50 -3.35 -3.73
CA THR A 32 13.09 -4.17 -2.58
C THR A 32 12.18 -5.30 -3.04
N THR A 33 12.39 -6.50 -2.53
CA THR A 33 11.59 -7.66 -2.91
C THR A 33 10.19 -7.62 -2.28
N LEU A 34 9.22 -8.33 -2.87
CA LEU A 34 7.88 -8.45 -2.29
C LEU A 34 7.90 -9.05 -0.87
N ARG A 35 8.81 -10.00 -0.60
CA ARG A 35 9.02 -10.57 0.73
C ARG A 35 9.45 -9.52 1.74
N GLU A 36 10.46 -8.73 1.41
CA GLU A 36 10.98 -7.67 2.27
C GLU A 36 9.93 -6.57 2.49
N ALA A 37 9.16 -6.23 1.44
CA ALA A 37 8.05 -5.28 1.56
C ALA A 37 6.96 -5.76 2.51
N MET A 38 6.61 -7.07 2.50
CA MET A 38 5.68 -7.63 3.49
C MET A 38 6.21 -7.50 4.92
N LEU A 39 7.48 -7.87 5.15
CA LEU A 39 8.12 -7.76 6.46
C LEU A 39 8.19 -6.30 6.94
N ALA A 40 8.49 -5.37 6.03
CA ALA A 40 8.48 -3.94 6.33
C ALA A 40 7.09 -3.46 6.77
N LEU A 41 6.02 -3.88 6.09
CA LEU A 41 4.63 -3.54 6.49
C LEU A 41 4.18 -4.17 7.79
N GLU A 42 4.67 -5.37 8.12
CA GLU A 42 4.35 -6.09 9.36
C GLU A 42 5.01 -5.42 10.57
N ARG A 43 6.26 -4.97 10.40
CA ARG A 43 7.05 -4.33 11.47
C ARG A 43 6.80 -2.85 11.61
N ALA A 44 6.30 -2.20 10.56
CA ALA A 44 6.11 -0.77 10.57
C ALA A 44 4.92 -0.36 11.44
N GLN A 45 5.10 0.76 12.12
CA GLN A 45 4.13 1.37 12.99
C GLN A 45 4.28 2.89 12.86
N LEU A 46 3.16 3.58 12.65
CA LEU A 46 3.09 5.02 12.65
C LEU A 46 2.72 5.48 14.05
N GLU A 47 3.46 6.45 14.58
CA GLU A 47 3.09 7.15 15.80
C GLU A 47 2.83 8.62 15.45
N VAL A 48 1.57 9.04 15.55
CA VAL A 48 1.14 10.40 15.23
C VAL A 48 0.34 10.92 16.41
N ASP A 49 0.79 12.02 17.01
CA ASP A 49 0.17 12.63 18.19
C ASP A 49 -0.10 11.64 19.34
N GLY A 50 0.88 10.76 19.61
CA GLY A 50 0.77 9.71 20.63
C GLY A 50 -0.19 8.56 20.29
N ARG A 51 -0.74 8.54 19.08
CA ARG A 51 -1.56 7.44 18.58
C ARG A 51 -0.75 6.53 17.68
N LYS A 52 -0.81 5.24 18.00
CA LYS A 52 -0.14 4.17 17.28
C LYS A 52 -1.09 3.58 16.25
N SER A 53 -0.66 3.51 14.99
CA SER A 53 -1.43 2.92 13.90
C SER A 53 -0.56 2.11 12.94
N LEU A 54 -1.15 1.12 12.29
CA LEU A 54 -0.46 0.37 11.25
C LEU A 54 -0.50 1.14 9.93
N PRO A 55 0.64 1.31 9.24
CA PRO A 55 0.65 1.94 7.94
C PRO A 55 -0.17 1.12 6.95
N ARG A 56 -0.89 1.82 6.07
CA ARG A 56 -1.68 1.20 4.99
C ARG A 56 -0.85 0.99 3.72
N VAL A 57 0.25 1.75 3.57
CA VAL A 57 1.14 1.74 2.41
C VAL A 57 2.59 1.86 2.86
N LEU A 58 3.51 1.41 2.01
CA LEU A 58 4.92 1.82 2.06
C LEU A 58 5.17 2.88 0.98
N LEU A 59 6.04 3.84 1.29
CA LEU A 59 6.56 4.77 0.31
C LEU A 59 7.70 4.12 -0.46
N VAL A 60 7.69 4.24 -1.79
CA VAL A 60 8.77 3.76 -2.64
C VAL A 60 9.60 4.96 -3.06
N MET A 61 10.85 5.00 -2.60
CA MET A 61 11.76 6.13 -2.85
C MET A 61 12.99 5.65 -3.63
N ASP A 62 13.53 6.52 -4.49
CA ASP A 62 14.82 6.25 -5.13
C ASP A 62 16.00 6.54 -4.18
N GLY A 63 17.22 6.28 -4.65
CA GLY A 63 18.44 6.53 -3.89
C GLY A 63 18.75 8.01 -3.65
N ALA A 64 18.07 8.93 -4.33
CA ALA A 64 18.19 10.37 -4.13
C ALA A 64 17.09 10.94 -3.20
N GLY A 65 16.23 10.08 -2.63
CA GLY A 65 15.15 10.50 -1.76
C GLY A 65 13.92 11.03 -2.51
N LYS A 66 13.81 10.79 -3.81
CA LYS A 66 12.59 11.14 -4.57
C LYS A 66 11.54 10.06 -4.37
N LEU A 67 10.32 10.48 -4.06
CA LEU A 67 9.15 9.61 -4.03
C LEU A 67 8.80 9.15 -5.46
N LEU A 68 8.88 7.84 -5.71
CA LEU A 68 8.53 7.22 -6.99
C LEU A 68 7.08 6.73 -7.01
N GLY A 69 6.55 6.31 -5.86
CA GLY A 69 5.25 5.69 -5.78
C GLY A 69 4.91 5.17 -4.39
N THR A 70 3.83 4.41 -4.31
CA THR A 70 3.42 3.71 -3.10
C THR A 70 3.13 2.25 -3.39
N VAL A 71 3.28 1.38 -2.40
CA VAL A 71 2.82 0.00 -2.51
C VAL A 71 1.91 -0.33 -1.33
N ARG A 72 0.73 -0.89 -1.62
CA ARG A 72 -0.27 -1.29 -0.62
C ARG A 72 -0.14 -2.80 -0.37
N ARG A 73 -0.65 -3.29 0.78
CA ARG A 73 -0.73 -4.74 1.05
C ARG A 73 -1.36 -5.51 -0.11
N ARG A 74 -2.44 -4.97 -0.71
CA ARG A 74 -3.13 -5.60 -1.86
C ARG A 74 -2.23 -5.74 -3.08
N ASP A 75 -1.40 -4.74 -3.37
CA ASP A 75 -0.50 -4.76 -4.54
C ASP A 75 0.57 -5.84 -4.36
N ILE A 76 1.10 -5.98 -3.15
CA ILE A 76 2.06 -7.04 -2.80
C ILE A 76 1.40 -8.42 -2.90
N MET A 77 0.22 -8.61 -2.32
CA MET A 77 -0.52 -9.88 -2.40
C MET A 77 -0.80 -10.30 -3.84
N ARG A 78 -1.19 -9.34 -4.70
CA ARG A 78 -1.36 -9.59 -6.14
C ARG A 78 -0.04 -9.98 -6.81
N GLY A 79 1.06 -9.34 -6.41
CA GLY A 79 2.39 -9.67 -6.91
C GLY A 79 2.86 -11.08 -6.53
N LEU A 80 2.41 -11.60 -5.39
CA LEU A 80 2.72 -12.94 -4.88
C LEU A 80 1.91 -14.06 -5.55
N GLU A 81 0.84 -13.74 -6.28
CA GLU A 81 0.04 -14.77 -6.98
C GLU A 81 0.89 -15.52 -8.01
N PRO A 82 0.96 -16.87 -7.98
CA PRO A 82 1.68 -17.64 -8.98
C PRO A 82 1.17 -17.35 -10.39
N ARG A 83 2.09 -17.09 -11.34
CA ARG A 83 1.75 -16.65 -12.71
C ARG A 83 0.72 -17.53 -13.42
N HIS A 84 0.81 -18.85 -13.24
CA HIS A 84 -0.11 -19.80 -13.87
C HIS A 84 -1.54 -19.76 -13.29
N LEU A 85 -1.74 -19.13 -12.13
CA LEU A 85 -3.05 -18.99 -11.46
C LEU A 85 -3.71 -17.63 -11.69
N VAL A 86 -2.95 -16.58 -12.01
CA VAL A 86 -3.46 -15.22 -12.17
C VAL A 86 -4.58 -15.14 -13.22
N ALA A 87 -4.41 -15.84 -14.35
CA ALA A 87 -5.38 -15.86 -15.45
C ALA A 87 -6.56 -16.82 -15.19
N GLN A 88 -6.48 -17.67 -14.17
CA GLN A 88 -7.50 -18.68 -13.93
C GLN A 88 -8.73 -18.09 -13.22
N PRO A 89 -9.94 -18.60 -13.47
CA PRO A 89 -11.14 -18.24 -12.71
C PRO A 89 -10.98 -18.47 -11.20
N LEU A 90 -11.64 -17.65 -10.38
CA LEU A 90 -11.53 -17.71 -8.91
C LEU A 90 -11.96 -19.08 -8.35
N ASN A 91 -12.98 -19.71 -8.94
CA ASN A 91 -13.43 -21.05 -8.57
C ASN A 91 -12.34 -22.11 -8.82
N TYR A 92 -11.57 -22.00 -9.91
CA TYR A 92 -10.43 -22.89 -10.16
C TYR A 92 -9.34 -22.69 -9.11
N ARG A 93 -8.98 -21.43 -8.82
CA ARG A 93 -7.98 -21.11 -7.79
C ARG A 93 -8.37 -21.66 -6.40
N LYS A 94 -9.66 -21.60 -6.04
CA LYS A 94 -10.17 -22.13 -4.76
C LYS A 94 -10.13 -23.65 -4.69
N LYS A 95 -10.42 -24.35 -5.79
CA LYS A 95 -10.41 -25.82 -5.86
C LYS A 95 -9.03 -26.43 -5.59
N LEU A 96 -7.95 -25.72 -5.88
CA LEU A 96 -6.58 -26.19 -5.62
C LEU A 96 -6.26 -26.37 -4.13
N PHE A 97 -7.11 -25.83 -3.24
CA PHE A 97 -6.99 -25.93 -1.79
C PHE A 97 -8.19 -26.65 -1.15
N ASP A 98 -9.02 -27.31 -1.97
CA ASP A 98 -10.18 -28.04 -1.48
C ASP A 98 -9.77 -29.44 -1.02
N VAL A 99 -10.07 -29.76 0.24
CA VAL A 99 -9.78 -31.04 0.89
C VAL A 99 -10.62 -32.21 0.34
N SER A 100 -11.61 -31.94 -0.51
CA SER A 100 -12.43 -32.97 -1.17
C SER A 100 -11.79 -33.57 -2.43
N VAL A 101 -10.64 -33.06 -2.87
CA VAL A 101 -9.82 -33.62 -3.95
C VAL A 101 -8.92 -34.72 -3.38
N ASP A 102 -8.52 -35.71 -4.19
CA ASP A 102 -7.57 -36.76 -3.78
C ASP A 102 -6.38 -36.15 -2.98
N PRO A 103 -6.10 -36.64 -1.76
CA PRO A 103 -5.10 -36.04 -0.88
C PRO A 103 -3.71 -35.88 -1.53
N ASN A 104 -3.27 -36.84 -2.36
CA ASN A 104 -1.98 -36.78 -3.03
C ASN A 104 -1.96 -35.71 -4.13
N LEU A 105 -3.07 -35.54 -4.85
CA LEU A 105 -3.19 -34.49 -5.87
C LEU A 105 -3.32 -33.10 -5.24
N ALA A 106 -4.00 -33.00 -4.09
CA ALA A 106 -4.10 -31.77 -3.30
C ALA A 106 -2.72 -31.36 -2.77
N GLU A 107 -1.93 -32.30 -2.25
CA GLU A 107 -0.57 -32.05 -1.75
C GLU A 107 0.38 -31.58 -2.86
N LEU A 108 0.40 -32.25 -4.02
CA LEU A 108 1.19 -31.82 -5.18
C LEU A 108 0.80 -30.41 -5.70
N SER A 109 -0.49 -30.10 -5.68
CA SER A 109 -1.02 -28.79 -6.08
C SER A 109 -0.63 -27.69 -5.08
N HIS A 110 -0.66 -28.03 -3.79
CA HIS A 110 -0.20 -27.16 -2.72
C HIS A 110 1.30 -26.85 -2.88
N ASP A 111 2.15 -27.85 -3.10
CA ASP A 111 3.59 -27.65 -3.29
C ASP A 111 3.93 -26.77 -4.49
N LYS A 112 3.27 -27.01 -5.63
CA LYS A 112 3.43 -26.16 -6.82
C LYS A 112 3.01 -24.71 -6.54
N THR A 113 1.92 -24.54 -5.80
CA THR A 113 1.42 -23.20 -5.44
C THR A 113 2.38 -22.48 -4.49
N VAL A 114 2.83 -23.16 -3.43
CA VAL A 114 3.79 -22.60 -2.47
C VAL A 114 5.11 -22.26 -3.16
N ASN A 115 5.62 -23.12 -4.03
CA ASN A 115 6.83 -22.84 -4.80
C ASN A 115 6.64 -21.64 -5.74
N GLY A 116 5.48 -21.53 -6.39
CA GLY A 116 5.12 -20.36 -7.19
C GLY A 116 5.09 -19.08 -6.36
N ILE A 117 4.51 -19.09 -5.16
CA ILE A 117 4.51 -17.95 -4.24
C ILE A 117 5.95 -17.59 -3.82
N ARG A 118 6.79 -18.59 -3.50
CA ARG A 118 8.19 -18.37 -3.12
C ARG A 118 8.99 -17.72 -4.25
N GLU A 119 8.77 -18.16 -5.49
CA GLU A 119 9.37 -17.56 -6.68
C GLU A 119 8.91 -16.11 -6.85
N GLN A 120 7.59 -15.86 -6.80
CA GLN A 120 7.05 -14.51 -6.92
C GLN A 120 7.50 -13.58 -5.79
N ALA A 121 7.77 -14.11 -4.60
CA ALA A 121 8.22 -13.32 -3.46
C ALA A 121 9.58 -12.61 -3.69
N GLY A 122 10.38 -13.08 -4.65
CA GLY A 122 11.64 -12.44 -5.07
C GLY A 122 11.46 -11.30 -6.08
N ARG A 123 10.25 -11.08 -6.61
CA ARG A 123 9.97 -9.96 -7.52
C ARG A 123 10.15 -8.62 -6.84
N GLN A 124 10.41 -7.60 -7.64
CA GLN A 124 10.72 -6.27 -7.12
C GLN A 124 9.47 -5.42 -6.99
N VAL A 125 9.44 -4.59 -5.96
CA VAL A 125 8.31 -3.71 -5.66
C VAL A 125 7.98 -2.78 -6.83
N ARG A 126 8.97 -2.31 -7.60
CA ARG A 126 8.73 -1.47 -8.79
C ARG A 126 7.79 -2.09 -9.82
N GLU A 127 7.65 -3.41 -9.85
CA GLU A 127 6.75 -4.11 -10.78
C GLU A 127 5.28 -4.08 -10.37
N VAL A 128 4.99 -3.76 -9.10
CA VAL A 128 3.64 -3.78 -8.53
C VAL A 128 3.24 -2.47 -7.85
N MET A 129 4.18 -1.57 -7.63
CA MET A 129 3.91 -0.28 -7.01
C MET A 129 2.97 0.57 -7.88
N ARG A 130 2.28 1.50 -7.24
CA ARG A 130 1.45 2.50 -7.89
C ARG A 130 2.26 3.79 -8.01
N PRO A 131 2.38 4.38 -9.21
CA PRO A 131 3.02 5.68 -9.36
C PRO A 131 2.20 6.76 -8.64
N ILE A 132 2.85 7.89 -8.34
CA ILE A 132 2.13 9.07 -7.88
C ILE A 132 1.48 9.75 -9.10
N GLU A 133 0.15 9.70 -9.17
CA GLU A 133 -0.62 10.31 -10.26
C GLU A 133 -0.96 11.78 -9.97
N VAL A 134 -1.17 12.12 -8.70
CA VAL A 134 -1.50 13.46 -8.26
C VAL A 134 -0.87 13.75 -6.90
N ALA A 135 -0.56 15.01 -6.67
CA ALA A 135 -0.04 15.54 -5.42
C ALA A 135 -0.77 16.86 -5.09
N ILE A 136 -0.68 17.27 -3.83
CA ILE A 136 -1.34 18.47 -3.32
C ILE A 136 -0.33 19.32 -2.55
N GLU A 137 -0.53 20.63 -2.45
CA GLU A 137 0.39 21.52 -1.74
C GLU A 137 -0.02 21.71 -0.28
N THR A 138 0.95 22.00 0.61
CA THR A 138 0.69 22.28 2.04
C THR A 138 -0.34 23.39 2.25
N ARG A 139 -0.34 24.42 1.39
CA ARG A 139 -1.24 25.59 1.45
C ARG A 139 -2.64 25.34 0.86
N ASP A 140 -2.87 24.22 0.20
CA ASP A 140 -4.17 23.90 -0.36
C ASP A 140 -5.22 23.72 0.74
N HIS A 141 -6.48 24.01 0.41
CA HIS A 141 -7.60 23.81 1.31
C HIS A 141 -8.01 22.33 1.39
N ILE A 142 -8.49 21.86 2.55
CA ILE A 142 -8.94 20.47 2.74
C ILE A 142 -9.99 20.02 1.71
N ILE A 143 -10.86 20.94 1.26
CA ILE A 143 -11.86 20.67 0.22
C ILE A 143 -11.22 20.16 -1.07
N LYS A 144 -10.08 20.73 -1.48
CA LYS A 144 -9.33 20.23 -2.65
C LYS A 144 -8.84 18.80 -2.39
N GLY A 145 -8.26 18.55 -1.22
CA GLY A 145 -7.82 17.21 -0.81
C GLY A 145 -8.95 16.18 -0.84
N ILE A 146 -10.16 16.56 -0.42
CA ILE A 146 -11.35 15.69 -0.48
C ILE A 146 -11.68 15.34 -1.94
N TYR A 147 -11.74 16.33 -2.84
CA TYR A 147 -12.05 16.08 -4.25
C TYR A 147 -10.99 15.23 -4.95
N GLU A 148 -9.71 15.50 -4.69
CA GLU A 148 -8.60 14.71 -5.22
C GLU A 148 -8.68 13.25 -4.71
N MET A 149 -8.86 13.05 -3.40
CA MET A 149 -8.92 11.70 -2.84
C MET A 149 -10.12 10.90 -3.35
N VAL A 150 -11.31 11.52 -3.40
CA VAL A 150 -12.54 10.84 -3.86
C VAL A 150 -12.50 10.63 -5.37
N GLY A 151 -12.13 11.65 -6.14
CA GLY A 151 -12.11 11.61 -7.61
C GLY A 151 -11.15 10.57 -8.16
N TYR A 152 -9.97 10.43 -7.54
CA TYR A 152 -8.95 9.46 -7.96
C TYR A 152 -9.01 8.13 -7.16
N GLY A 153 -9.95 7.97 -6.22
CA GLY A 153 -10.07 6.77 -5.39
C GLY A 153 -8.80 6.48 -4.57
N LEU A 154 -8.15 7.54 -4.07
CA LEU A 154 -6.88 7.45 -3.36
C LEU A 154 -7.08 7.23 -1.86
N THR A 155 -6.18 6.43 -1.29
CA THR A 155 -6.10 6.22 0.18
C THR A 155 -4.98 7.04 0.81
N LEU A 156 -4.13 7.66 -0.01
CA LEU A 156 -3.01 8.51 0.36
C LEU A 156 -2.78 9.50 -0.78
N LEU A 157 -2.53 10.76 -0.45
CA LEU A 157 -2.23 11.84 -1.39
C LEU A 157 -0.91 12.48 -0.95
N PRO A 158 0.17 12.41 -1.76
CA PRO A 158 1.42 13.06 -1.42
C PRO A 158 1.25 14.57 -1.30
N VAL A 159 1.89 15.14 -0.28
CA VAL A 159 1.88 16.58 -0.02
C VAL A 159 3.24 17.15 -0.39
N LEU A 160 3.26 18.19 -1.20
CA LEU A 160 4.45 18.94 -1.58
C LEU A 160 4.58 20.18 -0.72
N GLU A 161 5.82 20.46 -0.29
CA GLU A 161 6.15 21.78 0.23
C GLU A 161 6.03 22.82 -0.89
N ALA A 162 5.56 24.00 -0.49
CA ALA A 162 5.08 25.08 -1.33
C ALA A 162 6.14 26.12 -1.66
#